data_AF-A0AAV5RPH6-F1
#
_entry.id   AF-A0AAV5RPH6-F1
#
_cell.length_a   1.000
_cell.length_b   1.000
_cell.length_c   1.000
_cell.angle_alpha   90.00
_cell.angle_beta   90.00
_cell.angle_gamma   90.00
#
_symmetry.space_group_name_H-M   'P 1'
#
loop_
_entity.id
_entity.type
_entity.pdbx_description
1 polymer ?
#
loop_
_entity_poly.entity_id
_entity_poly.type
_entity_poly.pdbx_seq_one_letter_code
_entity_poly.pdbx_strand_id
1 'polypeptide(L)'
;MFSERIRIQVEASDKFQHKPGYGRQYTNIYQDRLKVLKKYIKVPSDWKQLADAKERVLDLQIGKLAYCTGVIVRKPANKTNIFNDLKKTYHGVKPDHPLKYTTDNDEIYLEDEHGRILLGGALCDKEFLVTGIVASILGMQTTNGVFDAVDIAYPSLAPISDISTEIHGKVAILSGLNLDDVDHEDLRITTLLEHLALTPEIVALIICGNSVKSADPTLVGSRMLRSPVNGAAMSKLDLLLASFCRVLPVFLMPGESDPTSTAFPQISIHPTLFNECRPLIADKTLNMGTNPQFLNFQGINMLGISNQSIDDLHRYDHNDVFSDLDLMEKTLNWRHIAPTSPDTLWSFPYLEDPLILQELPHLYFVGNASALKEREFGSEKKVKLLTVPSFSSTGIVAVVDLNSMTIESLEIKD
;
A
#
# COMPACT_ATOMS: atom_id res chain seq x y z
N MET A 1 33.53 11.45 19.34
CA MET A 1 33.71 10.01 19.06
C MET A 1 32.57 9.62 18.14
N PHE A 2 32.80 9.47 16.84
CA PHE A 2 31.84 8.77 16.00
C PHE A 2 31.97 7.30 16.36
N SER A 3 30.94 6.70 16.95
CA SER A 3 30.89 5.26 17.17
C SER A 3 31.00 4.57 15.81
N GLU A 4 31.86 3.56 15.71
CA GLU A 4 31.98 2.71 14.53
C GLU A 4 30.66 1.92 14.37
N ARG A 5 29.66 2.53 13.72
CA ARG A 5 28.42 1.82 13.35
C ARG A 5 28.74 0.69 12.39
N ILE A 6 28.05 -0.43 12.57
CA ILE A 6 28.06 -1.53 11.62
C ILE A 6 27.52 -1.01 10.29
N ARG A 7 28.28 -1.21 9.21
CA ARG A 7 27.85 -0.85 7.85
C ARG A 7 27.10 -2.03 7.25
N ILE A 8 25.81 -1.84 7.00
CA ILE A 8 24.95 -2.82 6.32
C ILE A 8 24.73 -2.34 4.88
N GLN A 9 24.92 -3.24 3.92
CA GLN A 9 24.54 -2.99 2.53
C GLN A 9 23.02 -3.03 2.43
N VAL A 10 22.44 -1.95 1.91
CA VAL A 10 21.00 -1.82 1.70
C VAL A 10 20.73 -1.58 0.23
N GLU A 11 19.87 -2.39 -0.37
CA GLU A 11 19.43 -2.22 -1.74
C GLU A 11 17.99 -1.73 -1.77
N ALA A 12 17.78 -0.55 -2.37
CA ALA A 12 16.46 0.01 -2.59
C ALA A 12 16.03 -0.23 -4.03
N SER A 13 14.92 -0.92 -4.22
CA SER A 13 14.34 -1.20 -5.54
C SER A 13 13.94 0.09 -6.27
N ASP A 14 14.18 0.13 -7.58
CA ASP A 14 13.76 1.19 -8.50
C ASP A 14 12.48 0.85 -9.29
N LYS A 15 11.86 -0.29 -8.99
CA LYS A 15 10.65 -0.83 -9.65
C LYS A 15 9.54 0.21 -9.91
N PHE A 16 9.34 1.14 -8.99
CA PHE A 16 8.27 2.14 -9.07
C PHE A 16 8.75 3.55 -9.46
N GLN A 17 10.03 3.71 -9.79
CA GLN A 17 10.62 5.01 -10.10
C GLN A 17 10.19 5.53 -11.49
N HIS A 18 9.83 4.62 -12.39
CA HIS A 18 9.51 4.93 -13.78
C HIS A 18 7.99 4.92 -13.99
N LYS A 19 7.44 6.08 -14.35
CA LYS A 19 6.01 6.22 -14.69
C LYS A 19 5.76 5.94 -16.18
N PRO A 20 4.69 5.19 -16.54
CA PRO A 20 4.28 5.07 -17.92
C PRO A 20 3.63 6.38 -18.42
N GLY A 21 3.59 6.57 -19.73
CA GLY A 21 2.88 7.70 -20.33
C GLY A 21 1.35 7.57 -20.22
N TYR A 22 0.64 8.70 -20.17
CA TYR A 22 -0.83 8.75 -20.05
C TYR A 22 -1.60 8.41 -21.34
N GLY A 23 -0.91 8.06 -22.43
CA GLY A 23 -1.55 7.75 -23.72
C GLY A 23 -2.23 6.37 -23.80
N ARG A 24 -2.38 5.67 -22.67
CA ARG A 24 -2.86 4.27 -22.60
C ARG A 24 -4.16 4.19 -21.80
N GLN A 25 -4.96 3.16 -22.07
CA GLN A 25 -6.16 2.85 -21.30
C GLN A 25 -5.84 1.97 -20.08
N TYR A 26 -6.64 2.13 -19.02
CA TYR A 26 -6.52 1.36 -17.77
C TYR A 26 -6.90 -0.11 -17.90
N THR A 27 -7.61 -0.53 -18.95
CA THR A 27 -8.01 -1.94 -19.15
C THR A 27 -6.82 -2.90 -19.16
N ASN A 28 -5.66 -2.47 -19.66
CA ASN A 28 -4.47 -3.30 -19.75
C ASN A 28 -4.01 -3.82 -18.37
N ILE A 29 -4.14 -3.02 -17.31
CA ILE A 29 -3.72 -3.42 -15.96
C ILE A 29 -4.55 -4.61 -15.44
N TYR A 30 -5.86 -4.60 -15.70
CA TYR A 30 -6.75 -5.69 -15.28
C TYR A 30 -6.54 -6.95 -16.10
N GLN A 31 -6.29 -6.80 -17.41
CA GLN A 31 -5.97 -7.93 -18.28
C GLN A 31 -4.67 -8.61 -17.85
N ASP A 32 -3.61 -7.85 -17.60
CA ASP A 32 -2.34 -8.39 -17.12
C ASP A 32 -2.50 -9.02 -15.72
N ARG A 33 -3.19 -8.32 -14.81
CA ARG A 33 -3.48 -8.83 -13.47
C ARG A 33 -4.19 -10.17 -13.49
N LEU A 34 -5.28 -10.29 -14.26
CA LEU A 34 -6.01 -11.54 -14.42
C LEU A 34 -5.11 -12.63 -15.00
N LYS A 35 -4.38 -12.32 -16.08
CA LYS A 35 -3.48 -13.24 -16.77
C LYS A 35 -2.35 -13.77 -15.86
N VAL A 36 -1.79 -12.92 -15.02
CA VAL A 36 -0.68 -13.29 -14.11
C VAL A 36 -1.22 -14.06 -12.90
N LEU A 37 -2.21 -13.52 -12.19
CA LEU A 37 -2.71 -14.11 -10.94
C LEU A 37 -3.47 -15.42 -11.16
N LYS A 38 -4.17 -15.59 -12.30
CA LYS A 38 -4.85 -16.85 -12.66
C LYS A 38 -3.92 -18.06 -12.63
N LYS A 39 -2.63 -17.88 -12.96
CA LYS A 39 -1.61 -18.95 -12.94
C LYS A 39 -1.31 -19.49 -11.55
N TYR A 40 -1.59 -18.70 -10.52
CA TYR A 40 -1.29 -19.02 -9.13
C TYR A 40 -2.51 -19.49 -8.35
N ILE A 41 -3.70 -19.46 -8.95
CA ILE A 41 -4.90 -19.98 -8.29
C ILE A 41 -4.93 -21.50 -8.39
N LYS A 42 -4.88 -22.16 -7.24
CA LYS A 42 -5.03 -23.61 -7.11
C LYS A 42 -6.37 -23.89 -6.45
N VAL A 43 -7.37 -24.27 -7.25
CA VAL A 43 -8.68 -24.67 -6.72
C VAL A 43 -8.58 -26.01 -5.96
N PRO A 44 -9.39 -26.21 -4.90
CA PRO A 44 -9.46 -27.48 -4.17
C PRO A 44 -9.71 -28.69 -5.07
N SER A 45 -9.23 -29.88 -4.65
CA SER A 45 -9.44 -31.13 -5.39
C SER A 45 -10.92 -31.44 -5.62
N ASP A 46 -11.74 -31.12 -4.62
CA ASP A 46 -13.15 -31.49 -4.58
C ASP A 46 -13.94 -30.66 -5.61
N TRP A 47 -13.55 -29.40 -5.84
CA TRP A 47 -14.13 -28.59 -6.91
C TRP A 47 -13.91 -29.24 -8.28
N LYS A 48 -12.71 -29.77 -8.55
CA LYS A 48 -12.39 -30.41 -9.84
C LYS A 48 -13.17 -31.71 -10.08
N GLN A 49 -13.62 -32.37 -9.02
CA GLN A 49 -14.43 -33.59 -9.11
C GLN A 49 -15.92 -33.29 -9.26
N LEU A 50 -16.39 -32.19 -8.66
CA LEU A 50 -17.81 -31.89 -8.52
C LEU A 50 -18.33 -30.83 -9.50
N ALA A 51 -17.47 -29.99 -10.06
CA ALA A 51 -17.86 -28.80 -10.80
C ALA A 51 -17.13 -28.67 -12.14
N ASP A 52 -17.81 -28.10 -13.13
CA ASP A 52 -17.21 -27.78 -14.42
C ASP A 52 -16.26 -26.59 -14.31
N ALA A 53 -15.03 -26.73 -14.80
CA ALA A 53 -14.16 -25.59 -15.05
C ALA A 53 -14.66 -24.79 -16.26
N LYS A 54 -14.94 -23.50 -16.10
CA LYS A 54 -15.25 -22.59 -17.20
C LYS A 54 -14.14 -21.57 -17.37
N GLU A 55 -13.69 -21.42 -18.61
CA GLU A 55 -12.68 -20.42 -18.96
C GLU A 55 -13.27 -19.01 -19.03
N ARG A 56 -14.55 -18.91 -19.40
CA ARG A 56 -15.27 -17.64 -19.53
C ARG A 56 -16.48 -17.59 -18.63
N VAL A 57 -16.75 -16.44 -18.04
CA VAL A 57 -17.96 -16.21 -17.22
C VAL A 57 -19.24 -16.38 -18.05
N LEU A 58 -19.18 -16.12 -19.35
CA LEU A 58 -20.31 -16.32 -20.27
C LEU A 58 -20.59 -17.78 -20.59
N ASP A 59 -19.66 -18.71 -20.29
CA ASP A 59 -19.85 -20.15 -20.50
C ASP A 59 -20.50 -20.85 -19.29
N LEU A 60 -20.83 -20.10 -18.23
CA LEU A 60 -21.57 -20.60 -17.08
C LEU A 60 -22.99 -20.99 -17.52
N GLN A 61 -23.50 -22.08 -16.95
CA GLN A 61 -24.77 -22.68 -17.34
C GLN A 61 -25.72 -22.73 -16.15
N ILE A 62 -26.99 -22.40 -16.41
CA ILE A 62 -28.06 -22.43 -15.40
C ILE A 62 -28.18 -23.85 -14.81
N GLY A 63 -28.23 -23.92 -13.48
CA GLY A 63 -28.45 -25.18 -12.76
C GLY A 63 -27.25 -26.15 -12.76
N LYS A 64 -26.07 -25.73 -13.23
CA LYS A 64 -24.85 -26.52 -13.18
C LYS A 64 -23.83 -25.90 -12.24
N LEU A 65 -23.27 -26.74 -11.36
CA LEU A 65 -22.15 -26.36 -10.52
C LEU A 65 -20.90 -26.20 -11.38
N ALA A 66 -20.28 -25.02 -11.31
CA ALA A 66 -19.11 -24.66 -12.08
C ALA A 66 -18.20 -23.72 -11.29
N TYR A 67 -16.94 -23.60 -11.70
CA TYR A 67 -16.08 -22.54 -11.23
C TYR A 67 -15.44 -21.76 -12.38
N CYS A 68 -15.27 -20.45 -12.18
CA CYS A 68 -14.66 -19.55 -13.14
C CYS A 68 -13.70 -18.59 -12.43
N THR A 69 -12.60 -18.25 -13.08
CA THR A 69 -11.65 -17.25 -12.59
C THR A 69 -11.95 -15.90 -13.24
N GLY A 70 -11.95 -14.84 -12.44
CA GLY A 70 -12.13 -13.48 -12.93
C GLY A 70 -11.65 -12.44 -11.94
N VAL A 71 -11.81 -11.17 -12.32
CA VAL A 71 -11.61 -10.00 -11.48
C VAL A 71 -12.92 -9.69 -10.76
N ILE A 72 -12.86 -9.50 -9.46
CA ILE A 72 -13.97 -9.01 -8.66
C ILE A 72 -14.18 -7.53 -8.97
N VAL A 73 -15.41 -7.14 -9.28
CA VAL A 73 -15.80 -5.75 -9.50
C VAL A 73 -16.97 -5.45 -8.58
N ARG A 74 -16.71 -4.68 -7.51
CA ARG A 74 -17.75 -4.20 -6.61
C ARG A 74 -18.19 -2.82 -7.08
N LYS A 75 -19.49 -2.59 -7.18
CA LYS A 75 -20.09 -1.28 -7.45
C LYS A 75 -20.60 -0.69 -6.15
N PRO A 76 -19.82 0.17 -5.48
CA PRO A 76 -20.22 0.73 -4.20
C PRO A 76 -21.27 1.83 -4.42
N ALA A 77 -22.34 1.82 -3.63
CA ALA A 77 -23.42 2.81 -3.76
C ALA A 77 -22.94 4.26 -3.55
N ASN A 78 -21.97 4.45 -2.64
CA ASN A 78 -21.46 5.77 -2.24
C ASN A 78 -20.17 6.16 -2.96
N LYS A 79 -19.68 5.35 -3.92
CA LYS A 79 -18.50 5.70 -4.69
C LYS A 79 -18.73 6.99 -5.48
N THR A 80 -17.78 7.91 -5.37
CA THR A 80 -17.85 9.21 -6.03
C THR A 80 -17.86 9.05 -7.55
N ASN A 81 -18.62 9.91 -8.22
CA ASN A 81 -18.74 9.91 -9.67
C ASN A 81 -18.39 11.28 -10.20
N ILE A 82 -17.29 11.35 -10.95
CA ILE A 82 -16.74 12.60 -11.49
C ILE A 82 -17.80 13.36 -12.29
N PHE A 83 -18.65 12.70 -13.08
CA PHE A 83 -19.69 13.41 -13.84
C PHE A 83 -20.76 14.03 -12.94
N ASN A 84 -21.11 13.38 -11.81
CA ASN A 84 -22.03 13.95 -10.83
C ASN A 84 -21.38 15.11 -10.08
N ASP A 85 -20.10 14.99 -9.73
CA ASP A 85 -19.34 16.04 -9.03
C ASP A 85 -19.18 17.28 -9.92
N LEU A 86 -18.93 17.08 -11.22
CA LEU A 86 -18.89 18.16 -12.21
C LEU A 86 -20.23 18.89 -12.32
N LYS A 87 -21.34 18.14 -12.35
CA LYS A 87 -22.69 18.74 -12.36
C LYS A 87 -22.94 19.56 -11.10
N LYS A 88 -22.66 19.01 -9.92
CA LYS A 88 -22.80 19.72 -8.63
C LYS A 88 -21.97 20.99 -8.62
N THR A 89 -20.70 20.90 -8.99
CA THR A 89 -19.76 22.03 -9.04
C THR A 89 -20.22 23.11 -10.03
N TYR A 90 -20.71 22.71 -11.20
CA TYR A 90 -21.29 23.64 -12.19
C TYR A 90 -22.49 24.42 -11.62
N HIS A 91 -23.28 23.78 -10.76
CA HIS A 91 -24.40 24.40 -10.06
C HIS A 91 -24.00 25.10 -8.74
N GLY A 92 -22.69 25.28 -8.48
CA GLY A 92 -22.19 25.95 -7.27
C GLY A 92 -22.33 25.13 -5.98
N VAL A 93 -22.60 23.82 -6.10
CA VAL A 93 -22.71 22.90 -4.97
C VAL A 93 -21.38 22.17 -4.79
N LYS A 94 -20.81 22.26 -3.59
CA LYS A 94 -19.62 21.48 -3.25
C LYS A 94 -19.97 19.98 -3.28
N PRO A 95 -19.27 19.15 -4.07
CA PRO A 95 -19.47 17.71 -4.04
C PRO A 95 -19.21 17.14 -2.65
N ASP A 96 -20.02 16.15 -2.27
CA ASP A 96 -19.82 15.40 -1.05
C ASP A 96 -19.04 14.13 -1.38
N HIS A 97 -18.04 13.83 -0.56
CA HIS A 97 -17.13 12.70 -0.75
C HIS A 97 -17.18 11.86 0.53
N PRO A 98 -18.04 10.82 0.56
CA PRO A 98 -18.19 10.00 1.75
C PRO A 98 -16.89 9.24 2.05
N LEU A 99 -16.61 9.07 3.34
CA LEU A 99 -15.43 8.34 3.82
C LEU A 99 -15.48 6.86 3.48
N LYS A 100 -16.69 6.28 3.41
CA LYS A 100 -16.95 4.89 3.07
C LYS A 100 -17.72 4.82 1.76
N TYR A 101 -17.28 3.94 0.86
CA TYR A 101 -17.87 3.74 -0.46
C TYR A 101 -18.99 2.69 -0.45
N THR A 102 -18.85 1.68 0.39
CA THR A 102 -19.67 0.48 0.34
C THR A 102 -20.90 0.55 1.24
N THR A 103 -21.87 -0.30 0.90
CA THR A 103 -23.08 -0.58 1.66
C THR A 103 -23.42 -2.08 1.58
N ASP A 104 -24.37 -2.54 2.39
CA ASP A 104 -24.84 -3.93 2.36
C ASP A 104 -25.57 -4.30 1.04
N ASN A 105 -25.94 -3.31 0.22
CA ASN A 105 -26.70 -3.51 -1.02
C ASN A 105 -25.85 -3.35 -2.29
N ASP A 106 -24.51 -3.36 -2.16
CA ASP A 106 -23.62 -3.19 -3.30
C ASP A 106 -23.72 -4.39 -4.26
N GLU A 107 -23.67 -4.11 -5.56
CA GLU A 107 -23.57 -5.18 -6.56
C GLU A 107 -22.11 -5.63 -6.70
N ILE A 108 -21.87 -6.94 -6.61
CA ILE A 108 -20.55 -7.54 -6.80
C ILE A 108 -20.59 -8.40 -8.06
N TYR A 109 -19.65 -8.19 -8.97
CA TYR A 109 -19.53 -8.93 -10.23
C TYR A 109 -18.24 -9.72 -10.27
N LEU A 110 -18.28 -10.85 -10.97
CA LEU A 110 -17.09 -11.52 -11.49
C LEU A 110 -16.94 -11.17 -12.97
N GLU A 111 -15.82 -10.57 -13.34
CA GLU A 111 -15.54 -10.08 -14.69
C GLU A 111 -14.31 -10.78 -15.29
N ASP A 112 -14.38 -11.11 -16.58
CA ASP A 112 -13.26 -11.61 -17.37
C ASP A 112 -13.10 -10.78 -18.66
N GLU A 113 -12.28 -11.25 -19.61
CA GLU A 113 -12.06 -10.55 -20.88
C GLU A 113 -13.29 -10.50 -21.81
N HIS A 114 -14.31 -11.32 -21.55
CA HIS A 114 -15.47 -11.53 -22.43
C HIS A 114 -16.76 -10.94 -21.87
N GLY A 115 -16.90 -10.84 -20.55
CA GLY A 115 -18.09 -10.31 -19.91
C GLY A 115 -18.02 -10.32 -18.40
N ARG A 116 -19.19 -10.16 -17.78
CA ARG A 116 -19.35 -10.18 -16.32
C ARG A 116 -20.62 -10.88 -15.91
N ILE A 117 -20.64 -11.45 -14.72
CA ILE A 117 -21.81 -12.05 -14.09
C ILE A 117 -21.99 -11.49 -12.67
N LEU A 118 -23.24 -11.21 -12.29
CA LEU A 118 -23.56 -10.74 -10.93
C LEU A 118 -23.38 -11.91 -9.96
N LEU A 119 -22.62 -11.69 -8.90
CA LEU A 119 -22.45 -12.64 -7.80
C LEU A 119 -23.56 -12.43 -6.76
N GLY A 120 -24.07 -13.53 -6.25
CA GLY A 120 -24.98 -13.56 -5.10
C GLY A 120 -24.60 -14.69 -4.15
N GLY A 121 -25.47 -14.94 -3.17
CA GLY A 121 -25.25 -15.99 -2.18
C GLY A 121 -24.50 -15.50 -0.95
N ALA A 122 -24.54 -16.33 0.10
CA ALA A 122 -24.00 -15.98 1.42
C ALA A 122 -22.47 -15.76 1.44
N LEU A 123 -21.75 -16.17 0.39
CA LEU A 123 -20.32 -15.91 0.26
C LEU A 123 -20.04 -14.41 0.14
N CYS A 124 -20.89 -13.67 -0.58
CA CYS A 124 -20.72 -12.22 -0.78
C CYS A 124 -20.80 -11.43 0.53
N ASP A 125 -21.55 -11.92 1.51
CA ASP A 125 -21.69 -11.29 2.83
C ASP A 125 -20.56 -11.67 3.79
N LYS A 126 -19.95 -12.86 3.59
CA LYS A 126 -18.89 -13.39 4.46
C LYS A 126 -17.50 -12.92 4.05
N GLU A 127 -17.26 -12.82 2.75
CA GLU A 127 -15.95 -12.47 2.20
C GLU A 127 -15.80 -10.96 2.04
N PHE A 128 -14.62 -10.45 2.39
CA PHE A 128 -14.29 -9.04 2.12
C PHE A 128 -13.87 -8.87 0.66
N LEU A 129 -14.86 -8.70 -0.21
CA LEU A 129 -14.68 -8.56 -1.65
C LEU A 129 -14.58 -7.08 -2.04
N VAL A 130 -13.43 -6.69 -2.59
CA VAL A 130 -13.19 -5.36 -3.15
C VAL A 130 -12.85 -5.45 -4.64
N THR A 131 -13.02 -4.34 -5.35
CA THR A 131 -12.69 -4.26 -6.77
C THR A 131 -11.22 -4.58 -7.02
N GLY A 132 -10.95 -5.37 -8.06
CA GLY A 132 -9.61 -5.65 -8.57
C GLY A 132 -8.94 -6.89 -7.99
N ILE A 133 -9.54 -7.58 -7.02
CA ILE A 133 -9.10 -8.92 -6.59
C ILE A 133 -9.28 -9.92 -7.74
N VAL A 134 -8.32 -10.81 -7.94
CA VAL A 134 -8.48 -11.96 -8.86
C VAL A 134 -8.74 -13.22 -8.04
N ALA A 135 -9.82 -13.91 -8.34
CA ALA A 135 -10.19 -15.15 -7.63
C ALA A 135 -10.93 -16.12 -8.55
N SER A 136 -10.91 -17.40 -8.20
CA SER A 136 -11.83 -18.40 -8.73
C SER A 136 -13.04 -18.53 -7.82
N ILE A 137 -14.23 -18.43 -8.39
CA ILE A 137 -15.49 -18.56 -7.65
C ILE A 137 -16.17 -19.86 -8.07
N LEU A 138 -16.49 -20.71 -7.11
CA LEU A 138 -17.36 -21.87 -7.28
C LEU A 138 -18.81 -21.44 -7.04
N GLY A 139 -19.72 -21.88 -7.90
CA GLY A 139 -21.13 -21.57 -7.73
C GLY A 139 -22.00 -22.17 -8.82
N MET A 140 -23.26 -21.74 -8.82
CA MET A 140 -24.24 -22.17 -9.79
C MET A 140 -25.02 -20.96 -10.31
N GLN A 141 -25.19 -20.88 -11.63
CA GLN A 141 -26.02 -19.84 -12.20
C GLN A 141 -27.51 -20.14 -11.95
N THR A 142 -28.21 -19.17 -11.40
CA THR A 142 -29.65 -19.22 -11.13
C THR A 142 -30.45 -18.84 -12.38
N THR A 143 -31.76 -19.10 -12.37
CA THR A 143 -32.68 -18.70 -13.46
C THR A 143 -32.77 -17.18 -13.66
N ASN A 144 -32.38 -16.41 -12.65
CA ASN A 144 -32.40 -14.95 -12.69
C ASN A 144 -31.09 -14.35 -13.24
N GLY A 145 -30.14 -15.19 -13.68
CA GLY A 145 -28.87 -14.75 -14.24
C GLY A 145 -27.79 -14.41 -13.20
N VAL A 146 -28.07 -14.59 -11.92
CA VAL A 146 -27.11 -14.43 -10.81
C VAL A 146 -26.31 -15.70 -10.62
N PHE A 147 -25.00 -15.58 -10.40
CA PHE A 147 -24.15 -16.69 -9.99
C PHE A 147 -24.15 -16.80 -8.47
N ASP A 148 -24.83 -17.82 -7.95
CA ASP A 148 -24.92 -18.10 -6.52
C ASP A 148 -23.58 -18.68 -6.06
N ALA A 149 -22.77 -17.85 -5.43
CA ALA A 149 -21.40 -18.14 -5.06
C ALA A 149 -21.36 -18.95 -3.76
N VAL A 150 -20.68 -20.09 -3.83
CA VAL A 150 -20.59 -21.08 -2.75
C VAL A 150 -19.24 -21.01 -2.05
N ASP A 151 -18.17 -20.89 -2.82
CA ASP A 151 -16.80 -20.95 -2.31
C ASP A 151 -15.83 -20.14 -3.19
N ILE A 152 -14.68 -19.77 -2.64
CA ILE A 152 -13.69 -18.89 -3.27
C ILE A 152 -12.27 -19.45 -3.13
N ALA A 153 -11.48 -19.33 -4.19
CA ALA A 153 -10.06 -19.64 -4.17
C ALA A 153 -9.24 -18.44 -4.66
N TYR A 154 -8.41 -17.92 -3.76
CA TYR A 154 -7.43 -16.86 -4.04
C TYR A 154 -6.12 -17.43 -4.64
N PRO A 155 -5.25 -16.58 -5.20
CA PRO A 155 -3.91 -16.99 -5.62
C PRO A 155 -3.14 -17.60 -4.46
N SER A 156 -2.32 -18.61 -4.73
CA SER A 156 -1.37 -19.12 -3.73
C SER A 156 -0.41 -18.00 -3.33
N LEU A 157 -0.05 -17.95 -2.05
CA LEU A 157 0.95 -17.03 -1.52
C LEU A 157 2.23 -17.04 -2.36
N ALA A 158 2.82 -15.86 -2.55
CA ALA A 158 4.11 -15.74 -3.19
C ALA A 158 5.20 -16.42 -2.32
N PRO A 159 6.27 -16.96 -2.91
CA PRO A 159 7.36 -17.56 -2.14
C PRO A 159 8.06 -16.52 -1.24
N ILE A 160 8.60 -16.98 -0.12
CA ILE A 160 9.48 -16.21 0.77
C ILE A 160 10.90 -16.75 0.60
N SER A 161 11.85 -15.85 0.33
CA SER A 161 13.28 -16.17 0.24
C SER A 161 13.84 -16.62 1.60
N ASP A 162 14.91 -17.42 1.60
CA ASP A 162 15.56 -17.83 2.85
C ASP A 162 16.54 -16.77 3.35
N ILE A 163 16.56 -16.53 4.66
CA ILE A 163 17.57 -15.69 5.31
C ILE A 163 18.82 -16.56 5.50
N SER A 164 19.88 -16.28 4.75
CA SER A 164 21.08 -17.13 4.68
C SER A 164 22.16 -16.78 5.71
N THR A 165 22.07 -15.61 6.34
CA THR A 165 23.09 -15.07 7.25
C THR A 165 22.44 -14.37 8.44
N GLU A 166 23.03 -14.51 9.62
CA GLU A 166 22.73 -13.64 10.75
C GLU A 166 23.14 -12.21 10.41
N ILE A 167 22.24 -11.26 10.62
CA ILE A 167 22.44 -9.86 10.27
C ILE A 167 22.36 -9.05 11.56
N HIS A 168 23.49 -8.48 11.97
CA HIS A 168 23.56 -7.67 13.18
C HIS A 168 23.23 -6.22 12.89
N GLY A 169 22.28 -5.67 13.64
CA GLY A 169 21.90 -4.26 13.58
C GLY A 169 20.39 -4.10 13.69
N LYS A 170 19.98 -2.87 13.96
CA LYS A 170 18.58 -2.47 14.06
C LYS A 170 18.26 -1.41 13.02
N VAL A 171 17.01 -1.37 12.56
CA VAL A 171 16.51 -0.33 11.65
C VAL A 171 15.40 0.43 12.35
N ALA A 172 15.53 1.76 12.41
CA ALA A 172 14.47 2.63 12.91
C ALA A 172 13.50 2.95 11.77
N ILE A 173 12.20 2.88 12.03
CA ILE A 173 11.12 3.21 11.10
C ILE A 173 10.25 4.28 11.75
N LEU A 174 10.21 5.43 11.09
CA LEU A 174 9.47 6.62 11.44
C LEU A 174 8.41 6.87 10.36
N SER A 175 7.26 7.41 10.70
CA SER A 175 6.28 7.88 9.71
C SER A 175 5.57 9.13 10.20
N GLY A 176 4.99 9.93 9.31
CA GLY A 176 4.16 11.07 9.71
C GLY A 176 4.91 12.12 10.51
N LEU A 177 6.00 12.67 9.96
CA LEU A 177 6.65 13.86 10.52
C LEU A 177 5.72 15.08 10.46
N ASN A 178 4.94 15.18 9.37
CA ASN A 178 3.94 16.23 9.15
C ASN A 178 4.46 17.65 9.41
N LEU A 179 5.69 17.95 8.96
CA LEU A 179 6.30 19.27 9.15
C LEU A 179 5.45 20.36 8.49
N ASP A 180 5.19 21.44 9.19
CA ASP A 180 4.43 22.59 8.70
C ASP A 180 5.25 23.89 8.72
N ASP A 181 4.62 25.00 8.33
CA ASP A 181 5.21 26.33 8.33
C ASP A 181 5.23 26.99 9.71
N VAL A 182 4.66 26.36 10.73
CA VAL A 182 4.60 26.96 12.07
C VAL A 182 5.94 26.78 12.76
N ASP A 183 6.51 27.87 13.28
CA ASP A 183 7.78 27.87 14.01
C ASP A 183 7.57 27.39 15.45
N HIS A 184 7.28 26.11 15.59
CA HIS A 184 7.40 25.37 16.84
C HIS A 184 8.54 24.36 16.69
N GLU A 185 9.57 24.50 17.52
CA GLU A 185 10.60 23.46 17.66
C GLU A 185 9.97 22.27 18.39
N ASP A 186 9.77 21.18 17.64
CA ASP A 186 9.35 19.91 18.21
C ASP A 186 10.57 19.27 18.89
N LEU A 187 10.66 19.38 20.22
CA LEU A 187 11.78 18.87 21.02
C LEU A 187 11.98 17.37 20.81
N ARG A 188 10.93 16.62 20.46
CA ARG A 188 11.01 15.18 20.19
C ARG A 188 11.93 14.88 19.01
N ILE A 189 12.02 15.76 18.02
CA ILE A 189 12.93 15.57 16.88
C ILE A 189 14.39 15.67 17.34
N THR A 190 14.70 16.64 18.19
CA THR A 190 16.04 16.80 18.76
C THR A 190 16.41 15.63 19.66
N THR A 191 15.50 15.19 20.53
CA THR A 191 15.69 14.00 21.38
C THR A 191 15.87 12.73 20.56
N LEU A 192 15.13 12.58 19.45
CA LEU A 192 15.30 11.46 18.54
C LEU A 192 16.70 11.48 17.89
N LEU A 193 17.16 12.63 17.41
CA LEU A 193 18.50 12.80 16.83
C LEU A 193 19.59 12.40 17.83
N GLU A 194 19.50 12.86 19.07
CA GLU A 194 20.43 12.50 20.15
C GLU A 194 20.39 11.01 20.45
N HIS A 195 19.20 10.43 20.59
CA HIS A 195 19.04 9.00 20.84
C HIS A 195 19.68 8.17 19.71
N LEU A 196 19.36 8.50 18.45
CA LEU A 196 19.94 7.82 17.30
C LEU A 196 21.46 7.92 17.32
N ALA A 197 22.03 9.08 17.65
CA ALA A 197 23.48 9.28 17.74
C ALA A 197 24.15 8.43 18.83
N LEU A 198 23.47 8.21 19.96
CA LEU A 198 23.97 7.42 21.09
C LEU A 198 23.76 5.90 20.92
N THR A 199 22.92 5.47 19.97
CA THR A 199 22.59 4.05 19.74
C THR A 199 23.22 3.54 18.44
N PRO A 200 24.51 3.13 18.42
CA PRO A 200 25.22 2.68 17.20
C PRO A 200 24.66 1.41 16.57
N GLU A 201 23.90 0.63 17.32
CA GLU A 201 23.21 -0.58 16.85
C GLU A 201 22.14 -0.26 15.80
N ILE A 202 21.56 0.95 15.82
CA ILE A 202 20.63 1.40 14.79
C ILE A 202 21.43 1.83 13.55
N VAL A 203 21.37 1.03 12.50
CA VAL A 203 22.23 1.20 11.31
C VAL A 203 21.61 2.06 10.22
N ALA A 204 20.28 2.20 10.21
CA ALA A 204 19.53 2.94 9.20
C ALA A 204 18.22 3.50 9.77
N LEU A 205 17.73 4.60 9.17
CA LEU A 205 16.43 5.21 9.46
C LEU A 205 15.59 5.19 8.19
N ILE A 206 14.38 4.65 8.27
CA ILE A 206 13.37 4.72 7.22
C ILE A 206 12.31 5.74 7.63
N ILE A 207 12.03 6.71 6.77
CA ILE A 207 10.95 7.68 6.93
C ILE A 207 9.85 7.32 5.94
N CYS A 208 8.74 6.77 6.44
CA CYS A 208 7.67 6.14 5.69
C CYS A 208 6.52 7.12 5.36
N GLY A 209 6.82 8.17 4.61
CA GLY A 209 5.84 9.12 4.08
C GLY A 209 5.21 10.07 5.09
N ASN A 210 4.45 11.03 4.53
CA ASN A 210 3.86 12.17 5.21
C ASN A 210 4.93 12.98 5.96
N SER A 211 5.98 13.35 5.23
CA SER A 211 7.11 14.09 5.76
C SER A 211 6.77 15.57 5.97
N VAL A 212 6.07 16.16 5.00
CA VAL A 212 5.52 17.51 5.08
C VAL A 212 4.01 17.47 5.12
N LYS A 213 3.43 18.39 5.89
CA LYS A 213 1.99 18.64 5.89
C LYS A 213 1.60 19.38 4.62
N SER A 214 0.57 18.89 3.95
CA SER A 214 -0.03 19.58 2.81
C SER A 214 -1.48 19.88 3.13
N ALA A 215 -1.95 21.05 2.71
CA ALA A 215 -3.37 21.38 2.80
C ALA A 215 -4.16 20.50 1.82
N ASP A 216 -5.37 20.10 2.24
CA ASP A 216 -6.23 19.24 1.44
C ASP A 216 -6.34 19.73 -0.01
N PRO A 217 -6.25 18.82 -1.00
CA PRO A 217 -6.41 19.20 -2.40
C PRO A 217 -7.78 19.84 -2.59
N THR A 218 -7.81 20.95 -3.32
CA THR A 218 -9.05 21.68 -3.60
C THR A 218 -9.58 21.28 -4.97
N LEU A 219 -10.89 21.04 -5.05
CA LEU A 219 -11.54 20.78 -6.33
C LEU A 219 -11.78 22.12 -7.03
N VAL A 220 -11.09 22.36 -8.14
CA VAL A 220 -11.31 23.54 -9.00
C VAL A 220 -11.82 23.05 -10.35
N GLY A 221 -13.15 23.11 -10.54
CA GLY A 221 -13.82 22.56 -11.71
C GLY A 221 -13.67 21.04 -11.80
N SER A 222 -13.06 20.53 -12.87
CA SER A 222 -12.77 19.09 -13.07
C SER A 222 -11.42 18.63 -12.54
N ARG A 223 -10.63 19.53 -11.95
CA ARG A 223 -9.25 19.25 -11.55
C ARG A 223 -9.12 19.36 -10.04
N MET A 224 -8.64 18.28 -9.41
CA MET A 224 -8.07 18.35 -8.07
C MET A 224 -6.74 19.09 -8.18
N LEU A 225 -6.68 20.31 -7.62
CA LEU A 225 -5.43 21.05 -7.49
C LEU A 225 -4.87 20.77 -6.10
N ARG A 226 -3.66 20.20 -6.05
CA ARG A 226 -2.88 20.19 -4.82
C ARG A 226 -2.53 21.63 -4.45
N SER A 227 -2.61 21.92 -3.16
CA SER A 227 -2.08 23.16 -2.63
C SER A 227 -0.59 23.29 -3.00
N PRO A 228 -0.08 24.52 -3.22
CA PRO A 228 1.33 24.74 -3.50
C PRO A 228 2.20 24.08 -2.44
N VAL A 229 3.35 23.55 -2.85
CA VAL A 229 4.32 22.98 -1.91
C VAL A 229 4.70 24.04 -0.88
N ASN A 230 4.54 23.72 0.41
CA ASN A 230 4.93 24.63 1.48
C ASN A 230 6.47 24.71 1.52
N GLY A 231 7.03 25.80 0.99
CA GLY A 231 8.48 26.00 0.89
C GLY A 231 9.17 26.04 2.26
N ALA A 232 8.50 26.54 3.29
CA ALA A 232 9.05 26.57 4.66
C ALA A 232 9.14 25.15 5.24
N ALA A 233 8.05 24.37 5.13
CA ALA A 233 8.04 22.97 5.55
C ALA A 233 9.11 22.13 4.80
N MET A 234 9.28 22.35 3.50
CA MET A 234 10.34 21.68 2.73
C MET A 234 11.75 22.09 3.16
N SER A 235 11.97 23.35 3.51
CA SER A 235 13.27 23.81 4.01
C SER A 235 13.59 23.20 5.38
N LYS A 236 12.57 23.07 6.25
CA LYS A 236 12.69 22.35 7.54
C LYS A 236 13.02 20.87 7.31
N LEU A 237 12.33 20.22 6.37
CA LEU A 237 12.61 18.83 6.01
C LEU A 237 14.06 18.66 5.51
N ASP A 238 14.53 19.54 4.63
CA ASP A 238 15.89 19.49 4.07
C ASP A 238 16.96 19.59 5.16
N LEU A 239 16.83 20.53 6.10
CA LEU A 239 17.74 20.67 7.24
C LEU A 239 17.69 19.47 8.20
N LEU A 240 16.48 18.95 8.44
CA LEU A 240 16.28 17.81 9.33
C LEU A 240 16.90 16.53 8.75
N LEU A 241 16.65 16.24 7.48
CA LEU A 241 17.23 15.09 6.79
C LEU A 241 18.76 15.18 6.77
N ALA A 242 19.31 16.38 6.53
CA ALA A 242 20.75 16.59 6.61
C ALA A 242 21.30 16.29 8.01
N SER A 243 20.54 16.62 9.07
CA SER A 243 20.91 16.34 10.46
C SER A 243 20.88 14.83 10.76
N PHE A 244 19.85 14.10 10.30
CA PHE A 244 19.82 12.64 10.42
C PHE A 244 20.96 11.98 9.63
N CYS A 245 21.22 12.43 8.41
CA CYS A 245 22.26 11.88 7.53
C CYS A 245 23.68 12.05 8.09
N ARG A 246 23.91 13.03 8.97
CA ARG A 246 25.19 13.17 9.71
C ARG A 246 25.41 12.05 10.73
N VAL A 247 24.33 11.38 11.15
CA VAL A 247 24.36 10.34 12.18
C VAL A 247 24.31 8.94 11.57
N LEU A 248 23.44 8.72 10.57
CA LEU A 248 23.25 7.43 9.90
C LEU A 248 22.59 7.58 8.52
N PRO A 249 22.65 6.57 7.63
CA PRO A 249 21.92 6.56 6.36
C PRO A 249 20.39 6.63 6.54
N VAL A 250 19.74 7.42 5.68
CA VAL A 250 18.29 7.65 5.72
C VAL A 250 17.62 7.18 4.42
N PHE A 251 16.48 6.52 4.52
CA PHE A 251 15.63 6.12 3.40
C PHE A 251 14.31 6.85 3.48
N LEU A 252 14.09 7.80 2.57
CA LEU A 252 12.89 8.62 2.54
C LEU A 252 11.89 8.09 1.52
N MET A 253 10.72 7.69 2.00
CA MET A 253 9.58 7.34 1.16
C MET A 253 8.58 8.49 1.15
N PRO A 254 7.96 8.82 0.00
CA PRO A 254 6.89 9.80 -0.05
C PRO A 254 5.58 9.23 0.48
N GLY A 255 4.74 10.08 1.06
CA GLY A 255 3.35 9.77 1.38
C GLY A 255 2.35 10.63 0.61
N GLU A 256 1.10 10.62 1.07
CA GLU A 256 -0.01 11.32 0.41
C GLU A 256 0.21 12.83 0.40
N SER A 257 0.66 13.39 1.53
CA SER A 257 0.88 14.83 1.70
C SER A 257 2.19 15.33 1.11
N ASP A 258 3.10 14.44 0.72
CA ASP A 258 4.42 14.83 0.21
C ASP A 258 4.36 15.33 -1.25
N PRO A 259 5.30 16.20 -1.67
CA PRO A 259 5.30 16.83 -2.99
C PRO A 259 5.77 15.88 -4.11
N THR A 260 4.97 14.84 -4.36
CA THR A 260 5.13 13.89 -5.47
C THR A 260 3.80 13.70 -6.23
N SER A 261 3.72 12.70 -7.10
CA SER A 261 2.50 12.32 -7.79
C SER A 261 1.39 11.92 -6.81
N THR A 262 0.15 12.28 -7.14
CA THR A 262 -1.05 11.73 -6.49
C THR A 262 -1.30 10.27 -6.86
N ALA A 263 -0.86 9.86 -8.05
CA ALA A 263 -1.08 8.51 -8.54
C ALA A 263 -0.14 7.54 -7.81
N PHE A 264 -0.71 6.40 -7.41
CA PHE A 264 0.01 5.27 -6.84
C PHE A 264 0.49 4.34 -7.97
N PRO A 265 1.63 3.64 -7.84
CA PRO A 265 2.76 3.95 -6.98
C PRO A 265 3.28 5.38 -7.15
N GLN A 266 3.64 6.03 -6.05
CA GLN A 266 4.25 7.36 -6.05
C GLN A 266 5.75 7.25 -6.31
N ILE A 267 6.27 8.11 -7.21
CA ILE A 267 7.71 8.25 -7.45
C ILE A 267 8.39 9.03 -6.32
N SER A 268 9.72 8.98 -6.26
CA SER A 268 10.48 9.74 -5.27
C SER A 268 10.24 11.24 -5.31
N ILE A 269 10.39 11.90 -4.16
CA ILE A 269 10.41 13.38 -4.11
C ILE A 269 11.59 13.88 -4.95
N HIS A 270 11.36 14.90 -5.77
CA HIS A 270 12.36 15.35 -6.73
C HIS A 270 13.56 16.03 -6.02
N PRO A 271 14.82 15.66 -6.33
CA PRO A 271 16.01 16.20 -5.65
C PRO A 271 16.16 17.73 -5.71
N THR A 272 15.54 18.41 -6.68
CA THR A 272 15.61 19.89 -6.78
C THR A 272 14.92 20.60 -5.62
N LEU A 273 14.01 19.92 -4.92
CA LEU A 273 13.33 20.45 -3.74
C LEU A 273 14.23 20.49 -2.50
N PHE A 274 15.41 19.87 -2.58
CA PHE A 274 16.43 19.86 -1.54
C PHE A 274 17.61 20.72 -2.00
N ASN A 275 18.20 21.46 -1.06
CA ASN A 275 19.42 22.24 -1.26
C ASN A 275 20.57 21.61 -0.45
N GLU A 276 20.37 21.45 0.86
CA GLU A 276 21.37 20.94 1.80
C GLU A 276 21.60 19.43 1.61
N CYS A 277 20.54 18.67 1.32
CA CYS A 277 20.65 17.23 1.10
C CYS A 277 21.16 16.83 -0.29
N ARG A 278 21.36 17.75 -1.25
CA ARG A 278 21.85 17.38 -2.60
C ARG A 278 23.13 16.54 -2.60
N PRO A 279 24.21 16.91 -1.88
CA PRO A 279 25.40 16.06 -1.80
C PRO A 279 25.11 14.70 -1.16
N LEU A 280 24.25 14.66 -0.14
CA LEU A 280 23.87 13.44 0.58
C LEU A 280 23.01 12.49 -0.29
N ILE A 281 22.25 13.04 -1.23
CA ILE A 281 21.53 12.25 -2.23
C ILE A 281 22.52 11.67 -3.24
N ALA A 282 23.51 12.46 -3.67
CA ALA A 282 24.50 12.04 -4.65
C ALA A 282 25.42 10.92 -4.15
N ASP A 283 25.77 10.93 -2.85
CA ASP A 283 26.60 9.89 -2.22
C ASP A 283 25.80 8.70 -1.63
N LYS A 284 24.46 8.73 -1.76
CA LYS A 284 23.52 7.73 -1.25
C LYS A 284 23.47 7.60 0.28
N THR A 285 23.91 8.63 1.02
CA THR A 285 23.62 8.72 2.46
C THR A 285 22.13 8.99 2.70
N LEU A 286 21.52 9.84 1.87
CA LEU A 286 20.08 10.00 1.76
C LEU A 286 19.56 9.26 0.52
N ASN A 287 18.74 8.24 0.74
CA ASN A 287 18.14 7.43 -0.31
C ASN A 287 16.71 7.90 -0.55
N MET A 288 16.48 8.42 -1.76
CA MET A 288 15.16 8.89 -2.20
C MET A 288 14.38 7.71 -2.78
N GLY A 289 13.44 7.15 -2.01
CA GLY A 289 12.62 6.01 -2.39
C GLY A 289 11.27 6.39 -3.02
N THR A 290 10.50 5.36 -3.37
CA THR A 290 9.13 5.40 -3.91
C THR A 290 8.12 4.98 -2.84
N ASN A 291 6.83 5.01 -3.16
CA ASN A 291 5.78 4.41 -2.34
C ASN A 291 4.83 3.60 -3.25
N PRO A 292 4.82 2.25 -3.16
CA PRO A 292 5.54 1.39 -2.22
C PRO A 292 7.07 1.42 -2.39
N GLN A 293 7.81 0.91 -1.41
CA GLN A 293 9.26 0.69 -1.50
C GLN A 293 9.60 -0.75 -1.13
N PHE A 294 10.41 -1.41 -1.95
CA PHE A 294 11.13 -2.62 -1.54
C PHE A 294 12.55 -2.27 -1.10
N LEU A 295 12.94 -2.78 0.07
CA LEU A 295 14.29 -2.63 0.63
C LEU A 295 14.84 -4.02 0.91
N ASN A 296 16.13 -4.24 0.64
CA ASN A 296 16.83 -5.46 1.02
C ASN A 296 18.00 -5.10 1.94
N PHE A 297 17.92 -5.56 3.19
CA PHE A 297 19.00 -5.43 4.17
C PHE A 297 19.75 -6.76 4.24
N GLN A 298 20.83 -6.90 3.47
CA GLN A 298 21.67 -8.11 3.44
C GLN A 298 20.91 -9.44 3.29
N GLY A 299 19.84 -9.46 2.48
CA GLY A 299 18.97 -10.64 2.29
C GLY A 299 17.61 -10.52 2.96
N ILE A 300 17.43 -9.61 3.92
CA ILE A 300 16.12 -9.33 4.52
C ILE A 300 15.34 -8.39 3.61
N ASN A 301 14.47 -8.98 2.79
CA ASN A 301 13.45 -8.27 2.03
C ASN A 301 12.41 -7.60 2.94
N MET A 302 12.21 -6.30 2.77
CA MET A 302 11.18 -5.49 3.41
C MET A 302 10.31 -4.82 2.35
N LEU A 303 9.01 -4.69 2.63
CA LEU A 303 8.06 -3.90 1.86
C LEU A 303 7.51 -2.80 2.77
N GLY A 304 7.68 -1.55 2.36
CA GLY A 304 7.08 -0.40 3.00
C GLY A 304 5.97 0.21 2.16
N ILE A 305 4.91 0.70 2.82
CA ILE A 305 3.89 1.57 2.22
C ILE A 305 3.49 2.69 3.18
N SER A 306 3.15 3.86 2.65
CA SER A 306 2.73 5.04 3.45
C SER A 306 1.23 5.08 3.78
N ASN A 307 0.60 3.91 3.94
CA ASN A 307 -0.82 3.65 4.27
C ASN A 307 -1.87 3.79 3.17
N GLN A 308 -1.64 4.56 2.11
CA GLN A 308 -2.69 4.89 1.13
C GLN A 308 -3.49 3.70 0.58
N SER A 309 -2.84 2.56 0.35
CA SER A 309 -3.52 1.35 -0.13
C SER A 309 -4.39 0.67 0.94
N ILE A 310 -3.99 0.73 2.21
CA ILE A 310 -4.77 0.21 3.34
C ILE A 310 -5.91 1.17 3.67
N ASP A 311 -5.66 2.47 3.66
CA ASP A 311 -6.69 3.50 3.84
C ASP A 311 -7.78 3.40 2.76
N ASP A 312 -7.42 3.11 1.50
CA ASP A 312 -8.40 2.90 0.44
C ASP A 312 -9.23 1.62 0.66
N LEU A 313 -8.63 0.55 1.20
CA LEU A 313 -9.37 -0.66 1.60
C LEU A 313 -10.33 -0.39 2.76
N HIS A 314 -9.96 0.46 3.73
CA HIS A 314 -10.87 0.91 4.78
C HIS A 314 -12.10 1.61 4.21
N ARG A 315 -12.01 2.28 3.05
CA ARG A 315 -13.20 2.87 2.40
C ARG A 315 -14.20 1.83 1.93
N TYR A 316 -13.76 0.59 1.71
CA TYR A 316 -14.65 -0.55 1.38
C TYR A 316 -15.15 -1.29 2.62
N ASP A 317 -14.57 -1.06 3.79
CA ASP A 317 -15.01 -1.67 5.05
C ASP A 317 -16.11 -0.83 5.71
N HIS A 318 -17.35 -1.06 5.29
CA HIS A 318 -18.52 -0.29 5.74
C HIS A 318 -18.72 -0.31 7.27
N ASN A 319 -18.39 -1.45 7.90
CA ASN A 319 -18.70 -1.72 9.31
C ASN A 319 -17.48 -1.61 10.23
N ASP A 320 -16.34 -1.09 9.72
CA ASP A 320 -15.08 -0.95 10.47
C ASP A 320 -14.66 -2.25 11.18
N VAL A 321 -14.80 -3.38 10.49
CA VAL A 321 -14.55 -4.73 11.02
C VAL A 321 -13.06 -5.04 11.06
N PHE A 322 -12.31 -4.55 10.06
CA PHE A 322 -10.92 -4.93 9.85
C PHE A 322 -9.97 -3.89 10.45
N SER A 323 -8.97 -4.35 11.16
CA SER A 323 -7.82 -3.52 11.52
C SER A 323 -6.83 -3.42 10.35
N ASP A 324 -5.90 -2.45 10.42
CA ASP A 324 -4.82 -2.30 9.45
C ASP A 324 -4.06 -3.62 9.20
N LEU A 325 -3.77 -4.37 10.26
CA LEU A 325 -3.09 -5.67 10.18
C LEU A 325 -3.94 -6.71 9.44
N ASP A 326 -5.26 -6.72 9.63
CA ASP A 326 -6.15 -7.66 8.92
C ASP A 326 -6.18 -7.34 7.42
N LEU A 327 -6.20 -6.05 7.06
CA LEU A 327 -6.14 -5.61 5.67
C LEU A 327 -4.77 -5.90 5.04
N MET A 328 -3.68 -5.73 5.78
CA MET A 328 -2.34 -6.13 5.35
C MET A 328 -2.29 -7.62 5.03
N GLU A 329 -2.80 -8.50 5.89
CA GLU A 329 -2.89 -9.93 5.61
C GLU A 329 -3.70 -10.23 4.35
N LYS A 330 -4.82 -9.54 4.15
CA LYS A 330 -5.62 -9.69 2.93
C LYS A 330 -4.82 -9.32 1.68
N THR A 331 -4.05 -8.23 1.69
CA THR A 331 -3.19 -7.87 0.54
C THR A 331 -2.15 -8.95 0.21
N LEU A 332 -1.60 -9.63 1.21
CA LEU A 332 -0.69 -10.76 1.01
C LEU A 332 -1.42 -11.98 0.44
N ASN A 333 -2.60 -12.32 0.97
CA ASN A 333 -3.44 -13.42 0.48
C ASN A 333 -3.92 -13.20 -0.96
N TRP A 334 -4.20 -11.97 -1.35
CA TRP A 334 -4.56 -11.61 -2.72
C TRP A 334 -3.35 -11.49 -3.65
N ARG A 335 -2.13 -11.62 -3.11
CA ARG A 335 -0.86 -11.45 -3.83
C ARG A 335 -0.77 -10.09 -4.55
N HIS A 336 -1.32 -9.05 -3.93
CA HIS A 336 -1.45 -7.74 -4.56
C HIS A 336 -1.42 -6.60 -3.53
N ILE A 337 -0.51 -5.64 -3.71
CA ILE A 337 -0.27 -4.55 -2.74
C ILE A 337 -1.47 -3.59 -2.61
N ALA A 338 -2.12 -3.26 -3.73
CA ALA A 338 -3.26 -2.34 -3.75
C ALA A 338 -4.33 -2.75 -4.79
N PRO A 339 -5.16 -3.76 -4.50
CA PRO A 339 -6.07 -4.36 -5.50
C PRO A 339 -7.09 -3.36 -6.06
N THR A 340 -7.50 -2.38 -5.26
CA THR A 340 -8.45 -1.33 -5.63
C THR A 340 -7.91 -0.33 -6.65
N SER A 341 -6.61 -0.40 -6.98
CA SER A 341 -6.02 0.39 -8.04
C SER A 341 -6.28 -0.22 -9.42
N PRO A 342 -6.61 0.56 -10.48
CA PRO A 342 -6.76 2.02 -10.55
C PRO A 342 -8.13 2.60 -10.11
N ASP A 343 -9.07 1.76 -9.67
CA ASP A 343 -10.49 2.12 -9.58
C ASP A 343 -10.81 3.23 -8.57
N THR A 344 -10.36 3.08 -7.33
CA THR A 344 -10.51 4.07 -6.25
C THR A 344 -9.16 4.63 -5.82
N LEU A 345 -8.15 3.77 -5.68
CA LEU A 345 -6.77 4.20 -5.55
C LEU A 345 -6.18 4.51 -6.93
N TRP A 346 -6.17 5.78 -7.30
CA TRP A 346 -5.69 6.22 -8.61
C TRP A 346 -4.26 5.77 -8.90
N SER A 347 -4.01 5.32 -10.12
CA SER A 347 -2.68 4.92 -10.57
C SER A 347 -2.38 5.36 -11.99
N PHE A 348 -1.16 5.09 -12.45
CA PHE A 348 -0.80 5.25 -13.84
C PHE A 348 -1.34 4.09 -14.70
N PRO A 349 -1.61 4.30 -16.00
CA PRO A 349 -2.11 3.25 -16.89
C PRO A 349 -0.96 2.32 -17.32
N TYR A 350 -0.57 1.42 -16.41
CA TYR A 350 0.44 0.40 -16.66
C TYR A 350 -0.05 -0.65 -17.68
N LEU A 351 0.91 -1.22 -18.43
CA LEU A 351 0.65 -2.40 -19.28
C LEU A 351 0.78 -3.69 -18.48
N GLU A 352 1.79 -3.75 -17.62
CA GLU A 352 2.06 -4.85 -16.71
C GLU A 352 1.82 -4.33 -15.29
N ASP A 353 1.07 -5.06 -14.47
CA ASP A 353 0.70 -4.59 -13.15
C ASP A 353 1.89 -4.72 -12.18
N PRO A 354 2.53 -3.59 -11.77
CA PRO A 354 3.71 -3.67 -10.92
C PRO A 354 3.36 -3.97 -9.46
N LEU A 355 2.07 -3.93 -9.08
CA LEU A 355 1.60 -4.12 -7.71
C LEU A 355 1.36 -5.59 -7.35
N ILE A 356 1.52 -6.50 -8.30
CA ILE A 356 1.51 -7.94 -8.05
C ILE A 356 2.77 -8.32 -7.27
N LEU A 357 2.58 -9.05 -6.17
CA LEU A 357 3.66 -9.58 -5.34
C LEU A 357 4.29 -10.79 -6.02
N GLN A 358 5.56 -10.70 -6.42
CA GLN A 358 6.28 -11.85 -6.96
C GLN A 358 6.89 -12.72 -5.86
N GLU A 359 7.31 -12.08 -4.77
CA GLU A 359 7.81 -12.68 -3.54
C GLU A 359 7.16 -11.98 -2.35
N LEU A 360 7.00 -12.69 -1.24
CA LEU A 360 6.59 -12.13 0.04
C LEU A 360 7.81 -11.54 0.76
N PRO A 361 7.66 -10.38 1.43
CA PRO A 361 8.73 -9.80 2.24
C PRO A 361 8.90 -10.57 3.56
N HIS A 362 10.03 -10.39 4.24
CA HIS A 362 10.20 -10.82 5.64
C HIS A 362 9.54 -9.82 6.61
N LEU A 363 9.59 -8.52 6.28
CA LEU A 363 8.89 -7.46 7.00
C LEU A 363 7.99 -6.68 6.04
N TYR A 364 6.69 -6.63 6.31
CA TYR A 364 5.75 -5.74 5.65
C TYR A 364 5.32 -4.66 6.65
N PHE A 365 5.74 -3.41 6.41
CA PHE A 365 5.42 -2.29 7.28
C PHE A 365 4.55 -1.23 6.59
N VAL A 366 3.65 -0.65 7.37
CA VAL A 366 2.71 0.40 6.94
C VAL A 366 2.89 1.61 7.83
N GLY A 367 3.31 2.74 7.26
CA GLY A 367 3.41 4.01 7.97
C GLY A 367 2.05 4.67 8.19
N ASN A 368 2.03 5.82 8.87
CA ASN A 368 0.85 6.68 9.09
C ASN A 368 -0.36 5.98 9.73
N ALA A 369 -0.15 4.87 10.41
CA ALA A 369 -1.21 4.14 11.10
C ALA A 369 -1.67 4.87 12.37
N SER A 370 -2.74 4.37 12.99
CA SER A 370 -3.24 4.91 14.25
C SER A 370 -2.38 4.53 15.48
N ALA A 371 -1.72 3.38 15.43
CA ALA A 371 -0.93 2.84 16.55
C ALA A 371 0.18 1.92 16.07
N LEU A 372 1.20 1.73 16.92
CA LEU A 372 2.23 0.72 16.73
C LEU A 372 1.65 -0.67 17.06
N LYS A 373 1.56 -1.54 16.06
CA LYS A 373 1.09 -2.92 16.25
C LYS A 373 1.91 -3.86 15.37
N GLU A 374 2.01 -5.10 15.79
CA GLU A 374 2.70 -6.15 15.04
C GLU A 374 1.94 -7.46 15.04
N ARG A 375 2.19 -8.29 14.03
CA ARG A 375 1.65 -9.64 13.92
C ARG A 375 2.52 -10.51 13.02
N GLU A 376 2.52 -11.81 13.24
CA GLU A 376 3.14 -12.76 12.32
C GLU A 376 2.08 -13.35 11.38
N PHE A 377 2.39 -13.40 10.09
CA PHE A 377 1.54 -14.00 9.05
C PHE A 377 2.25 -15.18 8.40
N GLY A 378 1.53 -16.29 8.18
CA GLY A 378 2.06 -17.52 7.58
C GLY A 378 2.39 -18.62 8.60
N SER A 379 2.61 -19.84 8.11
CA SER A 379 2.85 -21.03 8.94
C SER A 379 4.34 -21.36 9.08
N GLU A 380 4.99 -21.77 7.97
CA GLU A 380 6.38 -22.25 7.96
C GLU A 380 7.39 -21.09 7.87
N LYS A 381 7.27 -20.26 6.84
CA LYS A 381 8.01 -19.01 6.69
C LYS A 381 7.07 -17.86 7.01
N LYS A 382 7.43 -17.05 8.00
CA LYS A 382 6.57 -16.01 8.53
C LYS A 382 6.95 -14.64 7.97
N VAL A 383 5.94 -13.86 7.62
CA VAL A 383 6.06 -12.43 7.34
C VAL A 383 5.74 -11.69 8.63
N LYS A 384 6.63 -10.81 9.07
CA LYS A 384 6.36 -9.87 10.15
C LYS A 384 5.55 -8.70 9.59
N LEU A 385 4.36 -8.47 10.13
CA LEU A 385 3.51 -7.33 9.82
C LEU A 385 3.74 -6.26 10.89
N LEU A 386 3.89 -5.00 10.46
CA LEU A 386 4.13 -3.86 11.34
C LEU A 386 3.30 -2.65 10.90
N THR A 387 2.53 -2.06 11.80
CA THR A 387 1.94 -0.74 11.61
C THR A 387 2.75 0.28 12.39
N VAL A 388 3.14 1.38 11.77
CA VAL A 388 3.93 2.46 12.39
C VAL A 388 3.06 3.71 12.47
N PRO A 389 2.84 4.28 13.66
CA PRO A 389 1.97 5.43 13.81
C PRO A 389 2.64 6.73 13.33
N SER A 390 1.80 7.75 13.14
CA SER A 390 2.28 9.11 12.89
C SER A 390 3.10 9.65 14.08
N PHE A 391 4.36 9.98 13.85
CA PHE A 391 5.29 10.50 14.86
C PHE A 391 4.82 11.85 15.40
N SER A 392 4.33 12.75 14.53
CA SER A 392 3.85 14.06 14.96
C SER A 392 2.76 13.96 16.03
N SER A 393 1.95 12.90 15.98
CA SER A 393 0.84 12.65 16.89
C SER A 393 1.21 11.81 18.12
N THR A 394 2.18 10.90 18.00
CA THR A 394 2.46 9.87 19.02
C THR A 394 3.86 9.92 19.62
N GLY A 395 4.84 10.53 18.93
CA GLY A 395 6.26 10.48 19.32
C GLY A 395 6.89 9.09 19.19
N ILE A 396 6.22 8.12 18.57
CA ILE A 396 6.67 6.72 18.51
C ILE A 396 7.49 6.47 17.24
N VAL A 397 8.63 5.79 17.42
CA VAL A 397 9.47 5.23 16.35
C VAL A 397 9.57 3.72 16.56
N ALA A 398 9.39 2.93 15.50
CA ALA A 398 9.57 1.48 15.57
C ALA A 398 11.05 1.14 15.35
N VAL A 399 11.65 0.32 16.20
CA VAL A 399 13.03 -0.17 16.03
C VAL A 399 12.98 -1.67 15.80
N VAL A 400 13.40 -2.11 14.61
CA VAL A 400 13.35 -3.52 14.19
C VAL A 400 14.75 -4.12 14.28
N ASP A 401 14.91 -5.19 15.05
CA ASP A 401 16.13 -5.98 15.07
C ASP A 401 16.20 -6.88 13.84
N LEU A 402 17.27 -6.77 13.05
CA LEU A 402 17.42 -7.51 11.80
C LEU A 402 17.70 -9.00 12.01
N ASN A 403 18.20 -9.40 13.18
CA ASN A 403 18.50 -10.80 13.44
C ASN A 403 17.26 -11.55 13.96
N SER A 404 16.60 -10.98 14.98
CA SER A 404 15.47 -11.63 15.66
C SER A 404 14.11 -11.26 15.06
N MET A 405 14.04 -10.21 14.22
CA MET A 405 12.80 -9.60 13.73
C MET A 405 11.89 -9.10 14.87
N THR A 406 12.45 -8.85 16.06
CA THR A 406 11.72 -8.24 17.19
C THR A 406 11.56 -6.74 16.99
N ILE A 407 10.44 -6.20 17.46
CA ILE A 407 10.11 -4.78 17.29
C ILE A 407 10.08 -4.13 18.67
N GLU A 408 10.92 -3.13 18.84
CA GLU A 408 11.00 -2.28 20.03
C GLU A 408 10.29 -0.95 19.74
N SER A 409 9.46 -0.49 20.68
CA SER A 409 8.83 0.82 20.61
C SER A 409 9.74 1.87 21.27
N LEU A 410 10.28 2.78 20.48
CA LEU A 410 10.99 3.95 20.98
C LEU A 410 10.01 5.13 21.08
N GLU A 411 9.53 5.40 22.28
CA GLU A 411 8.64 6.53 22.57
C GLU A 411 9.45 7.77 22.96
N ILE A 412 9.35 8.83 22.17
CA ILE A 412 9.97 10.12 22.44
C ILE A 412 8.91 11.07 22.99
N LYS A 413 9.11 11.50 24.23
CA LYS A 413 8.22 12.42 24.94
C LYS A 413 8.72 13.85 24.79
N ASP A 414 7.78 14.80 24.77
CA ASP A 414 8.05 16.24 24.81
C ASP A 414 8.71 16.68 26.12
#